data_AF-A0A972X0M8-F1
#
_entry.id   AF-A0A972X0M8-F1
#
_cell.length_a   1.000
_cell.length_b   1.000
_cell.length_c   1.000
_cell.angle_alpha   90.00
_cell.angle_beta   90.00
_cell.angle_gamma   90.00
#
_symmetry.space_group_name_H-M   'P 1'
#
loop_
_entity.id
_entity.type
_entity.pdbx_description
1 polymer ?
#
loop_
_entity_poly.entity_id
_entity_poly.type
_entity_poly.pdbx_seq_one_letter_code
_entity_poly.pdbx_strand_id
1 'polypeptide(L)'
;MYKVTLVTVALLFSFSVFSADETINADKEAINTACAADAATANCGNKKVGTGLLKCLHAYKKGSRRFKFSEGCKAAINKGQADKKAEK
;
A
#
# COMPACT_ATOMS: atom_id res chain seq x y z
N MET A 1 44.83 -21.78 11.06
CA MET A 1 44.55 -22.05 9.63
C MET A 1 43.21 -21.42 9.28
N TYR A 2 43.24 -20.24 8.66
CA TYR A 2 42.07 -19.45 8.25
C TYR A 2 41.49 -20.04 6.96
N LYS A 3 40.48 -20.91 7.11
CA LYS A 3 39.66 -21.54 6.06
C LYS A 3 38.27 -21.63 6.72
N VAL A 4 37.24 -20.84 6.43
CA VAL A 4 36.73 -20.35 5.16
C VAL A 4 35.86 -19.13 5.51
N THR A 5 36.47 -17.94 5.56
CA THR A 5 35.77 -16.65 5.73
C THR A 5 35.50 -16.04 4.36
N LEU A 6 34.88 -16.79 3.44
CA LEU A 6 34.73 -16.39 2.03
C LEU A 6 33.52 -17.11 1.36
N VAL A 7 32.40 -17.19 2.05
CA VAL A 7 31.09 -17.44 1.44
C VAL A 7 30.22 -16.22 1.80
N THR A 8 30.56 -15.07 1.22
CA THR A 8 29.75 -14.48 0.13
C THR A 8 28.35 -14.14 0.66
N VAL A 9 28.10 -13.01 1.31
CA VAL A 9 28.06 -11.64 0.73
C VAL A 9 27.46 -11.59 -0.70
N ALA A 10 26.70 -12.62 -1.10
CA ALA A 10 26.06 -12.75 -2.41
C ALA A 10 24.54 -12.98 -2.28
N LEU A 11 23.95 -12.62 -1.14
CA LEU A 11 22.49 -12.60 -0.93
C LEU A 11 21.97 -11.20 -0.57
N LEU A 12 22.70 -10.16 -0.99
CA LEU A 12 22.28 -8.75 -0.82
C LEU A 12 22.10 -8.00 -2.14
N PHE A 13 22.08 -8.70 -3.28
CA PHE A 13 21.90 -8.07 -4.60
C PHE A 13 20.98 -8.90 -5.51
N SER A 14 19.76 -9.17 -5.04
CA SER A 14 18.67 -9.42 -5.97
C SER A 14 17.94 -8.09 -6.18
N PHE A 15 18.55 -7.24 -7.00
CA PHE A 15 17.90 -6.07 -7.59
C PHE A 15 16.69 -6.56 -8.39
N SER A 16 15.54 -6.56 -7.71
CA SER A 16 14.29 -5.95 -8.16
C SER A 16 14.21 -5.70 -9.67
N VAL A 17 13.83 -6.73 -10.42
CA VAL A 17 12.98 -6.54 -11.60
C VAL A 17 11.54 -6.64 -11.10
N PHE A 18 11.14 -5.62 -10.33
CA PHE A 18 9.74 -5.48 -9.92
C PHE A 18 9.07 -4.71 -11.05
N SER A 19 8.38 -5.47 -11.91
CA SER A 19 7.58 -4.94 -13.01
C SER A 19 6.65 -3.87 -12.46
N ALA A 20 6.85 -2.62 -12.89
CA ALA A 20 6.11 -1.44 -12.44
C ALA A 20 4.57 -1.66 -12.44
N ASP A 21 4.05 -2.44 -13.39
CA ASP A 21 2.62 -2.77 -13.49
C ASP A 21 2.09 -3.70 -12.38
N GLU A 22 2.91 -4.64 -11.90
CA GLU A 22 2.53 -5.53 -10.78
C GLU A 22 2.42 -4.74 -9.47
N THR A 23 3.24 -3.70 -9.35
CA THR A 23 3.31 -2.83 -8.17
C THR A 23 2.00 -2.09 -7.93
N ILE A 24 1.38 -1.56 -8.99
CA ILE A 24 0.12 -0.82 -8.89
C ILE A 24 -1.00 -1.74 -8.40
N ASN A 25 -1.08 -2.97 -8.91
CA ASN A 25 -2.14 -3.89 -8.50
C ASN A 25 -1.90 -4.41 -7.08
N ALA A 26 -0.65 -4.72 -6.71
CA ALA A 26 -0.27 -5.06 -5.35
C ALA A 26 -0.59 -3.93 -4.36
N ASP A 27 -0.34 -2.68 -4.73
CA ASP A 27 -0.66 -1.52 -3.89
C ASP A 27 -2.16 -1.33 -3.71
N LYS A 28 -2.97 -1.56 -4.76
CA LYS A 28 -4.44 -1.53 -4.65
C LYS A 28 -4.93 -2.57 -3.64
N GLU A 29 -4.41 -3.79 -3.69
CA GLU A 29 -4.76 -4.86 -2.76
C GLU A 29 -4.27 -4.60 -1.34
N ALA A 30 -3.05 -4.06 -1.20
CA ALA A 30 -2.49 -3.64 0.07
C ALA A 30 -3.37 -2.55 0.71
N ILE A 31 -3.81 -1.55 -0.06
CA ILE A 31 -4.74 -0.52 0.41
C ILE A 31 -6.11 -1.13 0.75
N ASN A 32 -6.67 -2.02 -0.07
CA ASN A 32 -7.96 -2.66 0.22
C ASN A 32 -7.91 -3.41 1.57
N THR A 33 -6.83 -4.14 1.82
CA THR A 33 -6.63 -4.90 3.06
C THR A 33 -6.38 -3.96 4.25
N ALA A 34 -5.44 -3.02 4.12
CA ALA A 34 -5.08 -2.09 5.19
C ALA A 34 -6.22 -1.14 5.56
N CYS A 35 -7.07 -0.77 4.60
CA CYS A 35 -8.22 0.08 4.80
C CYS A 35 -9.52 -0.70 5.03
N ALA A 36 -9.52 -2.04 5.14
CA ALA A 36 -10.75 -2.82 5.29
C ALA A 36 -11.55 -2.43 6.55
N ALA A 37 -10.86 -2.24 7.68
CA ALA A 37 -11.48 -1.81 8.93
C ALA A 37 -12.05 -0.38 8.81
N ASP A 38 -11.25 0.55 8.28
CA ASP A 38 -11.67 1.94 8.05
C ASP A 38 -12.85 2.01 7.06
N ALA A 39 -12.85 1.14 6.04
CA ALA A 39 -13.91 1.03 5.05
C ALA A 39 -15.18 0.45 5.66
N ALA A 40 -15.09 -0.51 6.57
CA ALA A 40 -16.24 -1.00 7.32
C ALA A 40 -16.86 0.12 8.17
N THR A 41 -16.03 0.90 8.89
CA THR A 41 -16.49 2.05 9.70
C THR A 41 -17.13 3.15 8.85
N ALA A 42 -16.59 3.41 7.66
CA ALA A 42 -17.07 4.44 6.75
C ALA A 42 -18.24 3.99 5.85
N ASN A 43 -18.76 2.77 6.03
CA ASN A 43 -19.76 2.16 5.14
C ASN A 43 -19.30 2.07 3.66
N CYS A 44 -17.98 1.92 3.47
CA CYS A 44 -17.30 1.82 2.19
C CYS A 44 -16.80 0.40 1.88
N GLY A 45 -17.05 -0.60 2.75
CA GLY A 45 -16.52 -1.97 2.61
C GLY A 45 -16.88 -2.68 1.30
N ASN A 46 -17.95 -2.25 0.62
CA ASN A 46 -18.35 -2.78 -0.68
C ASN A 46 -17.56 -2.20 -1.87
N LYS A 47 -16.66 -1.26 -1.65
CA LYS A 47 -15.87 -0.60 -2.70
C LYS A 47 -14.41 -1.04 -2.61
N LYS A 48 -13.71 -1.07 -3.74
CA LYS A 48 -12.27 -1.38 -3.82
C LYS A 48 -11.49 -0.18 -4.39
N VAL A 49 -10.17 -0.16 -4.19
CA VAL A 49 -9.28 0.78 -4.88
C VAL A 49 -9.37 0.54 -6.39
N GLY A 50 -9.59 1.61 -7.15
CA GLY A 50 -9.92 1.56 -8.58
C GLY A 50 -11.42 1.67 -8.88
N THR A 51 -12.30 1.20 -7.98
CA THR A 51 -13.78 1.28 -8.13
C THR A 51 -14.44 2.35 -7.26
N GLY A 52 -13.65 3.05 -6.43
CA GLY A 52 -14.10 4.23 -5.68
C GLY A 52 -13.95 4.17 -4.17
N LEU A 53 -13.24 3.18 -3.61
CA LEU A 53 -12.99 3.07 -2.16
C LEU A 53 -12.40 4.35 -1.57
N LEU A 54 -11.32 4.86 -2.17
CA LEU A 54 -10.64 6.07 -1.70
C LEU A 54 -11.56 7.29 -1.72
N LYS A 55 -12.41 7.43 -2.75
CA LYS A 55 -13.39 8.52 -2.83
C LYS A 55 -14.42 8.42 -1.70
N CYS A 56 -14.91 7.22 -1.42
CA CYS A 56 -15.89 6.98 -0.35
C CYS A 56 -15.31 7.31 1.02
N LEU A 57 -14.12 6.78 1.33
CA LEU A 57 -13.42 7.05 2.58
C LEU A 57 -13.10 8.55 2.76
N HIS A 58 -12.70 9.23 1.69
CA HIS A 58 -12.40 10.66 1.74
C HIS A 58 -13.67 11.51 1.93
N ALA A 59 -14.77 11.13 1.30
CA ALA A 59 -16.08 11.75 1.52
C ALA A 59 -16.56 11.55 2.97
N TYR A 60 -16.41 10.35 3.50
CA TYR A 60 -16.73 10.04 4.90
C TYR A 60 -15.87 10.88 5.86
N LYS A 61 -14.56 10.96 5.63
CA LYS A 61 -13.66 11.83 6.42
C LYS A 61 -14.07 13.31 6.36
N LYS A 62 -14.55 13.79 5.21
CA LYS A 62 -15.00 15.18 5.05
C LYS A 62 -16.28 15.46 5.85
N GLY A 63 -17.22 14.51 5.91
CA GLY A 63 -18.43 14.61 6.73
C GLY A 63 -18.20 14.38 8.22
N SER A 64 -17.25 13.51 8.55
CA SER A 64 -16.95 13.07 9.92
C SER A 64 -15.60 13.63 10.37
N ARG A 65 -15.59 14.84 10.96
CA ARG A 65 -14.34 15.49 11.44
C ARG A 65 -13.57 14.68 12.50
N ARG A 66 -14.23 13.74 13.18
CA ARG A 66 -13.61 12.82 14.16
C ARG A 66 -13.03 11.56 13.52
N PHE A 67 -13.39 11.27 12.26
CA PHE A 67 -12.86 10.11 11.56
C PHE A 67 -11.42 10.37 11.13
N LYS A 68 -10.54 9.45 11.53
CA LYS A 68 -9.15 9.42 11.11
C LYS A 68 -8.90 8.05 10.51
N PHE A 69 -8.17 8.03 9.40
CA PHE A 69 -7.63 6.80 8.87
C PHE A 69 -6.72 6.14 9.91
N SER A 70 -6.80 4.82 10.00
CA SER A 70 -5.82 4.04 10.72
C SER A 70 -4.43 4.27 10.11
N GLU A 71 -3.39 4.26 10.94
CA GLU A 71 -2.00 4.50 10.49
C GLU A 71 -1.62 3.57 9.32
N GLY A 72 -2.04 2.30 9.37
CA GLY A 72 -1.82 1.33 8.30
C GLY A 72 -2.50 1.69 6.98
N CYS A 73 -3.78 2.10 7.01
CA CYS A 73 -4.50 2.54 5.83
C CYS A 73 -3.87 3.81 5.24
N LYS A 74 -3.52 4.78 6.10
CA LYS A 74 -2.88 6.02 5.67
C LYS A 74 -1.52 5.77 5.02
N ALA A 75 -0.71 4.89 5.61
CA ALA A 75 0.59 4.49 5.05
C ALA A 75 0.43 3.80 3.69
N ALA A 76 -0.51 2.84 3.57
CA ALA A 76 -0.78 2.15 2.32
C ALA A 76 -1.26 3.11 1.22
N ILE A 77 -2.14 4.05 1.54
CA ILE A 77 -2.62 5.07 0.60
C ILE A 77 -1.46 5.96 0.13
N ASN A 78 -0.65 6.44 1.06
CA ASN A 78 0.50 7.30 0.73
C ASN A 78 1.50 6.57 -0.15
N LYS A 79 1.79 5.30 0.17
CA LYS A 79 2.69 4.45 -0.61
C LYS A 79 2.17 4.26 -2.03
N GLY A 80 0.95 3.77 -2.20
CA GLY A 80 0.37 3.57 -3.54
C GLY A 80 0.16 4.87 -4.34
N GLN A 81 0.09 6.04 -3.69
CA GLN A 81 0.11 7.34 -4.37
C GLN A 81 1.52 7.74 -4.82
N ALA A 82 2.54 7.48 -4.00
CA ALA A 82 3.93 7.75 -4.32
C ALA A 82 4.38 6.87 -5.49
N ASP A 83 4.06 5.58 -5.46
CA ASP A 83 4.42 4.62 -6.50
C ASP A 83 3.75 4.99 -7.85
N LYS A 84 2.46 5.34 -7.83
CA LYS A 84 1.75 5.90 -9.01
C LYS A 84 2.36 7.19 -9.56
N LYS A 85 2.99 8.01 -8.71
CA LYS A 85 3.66 9.26 -9.12
C LYS A 85 5.04 8.98 -9.70
N ALA A 86 5.72 7.95 -9.22
CA ALA A 86 7.03 7.53 -9.72
C ALA A 86 6.94 6.82 -11.08
N GLU A 87 5.82 6.17 -11.37
CA GLU A 87 5.53 5.55 -12.68
C GLU A 87 5.05 6.52 -13.77
N LYS A 88 4.76 7.78 -13.44
CA LYS A 88 4.15 8.75 -14.35
C LYS A 88 5.15 9.80 -14.81
#